data_AF-A0A9Q3BUI1-F1
#
_entry.id   AF-A0A9Q3BUI1-F1
#
_cell.length_a   1.000
_cell.length_b   1.000
_cell.length_c   1.000
_cell.angle_alpha   90.00
_cell.angle_beta   90.00
_cell.angle_gamma   90.00
#
_symmetry.space_group_name_H-M   'P 1'
#
loop_
_entity.id
_entity.type
_entity.pdbx_description
1 polymer ?
#
loop_
_entity_poly.entity_id
_entity_poly.type
_entity_poly.pdbx_seq_one_letter_code
_entity_poly.pdbx_strand_id
1 'polypeptide(L)'
;MGCIVLSFLNLPPNLRNKPGYSLLYSIIPGPNAPNLTQISNSLRPLVDELLSLKDAVRICTSDYPKGREIYVQLLPSVGDLVEMHKIFSFGLHSASQFCAWCTAELKDLQAISIGTGQGAHEVREAANTRKSATSISLEEKIQKTSGVRWSELNRLPYCLPNMNVALGIMHNWLEGILQEHF
;
A
#
# COMPACT_ATOMS: atom_id res chain seq x y z
N MET A 1 14.79 -8.42 -7.20
CA MET A 1 13.97 -9.41 -6.45
C MET A 1 13.30 -8.66 -5.31
N GLY A 2 11.98 -8.77 -5.14
CA GLY A 2 11.24 -8.08 -4.07
C GLY A 2 10.66 -9.07 -3.06
N CYS A 3 10.25 -8.59 -1.89
CA CYS A 3 9.52 -9.40 -0.92
C CYS A 3 8.45 -8.58 -0.20
N ILE A 4 7.41 -9.27 0.25
CA ILE A 4 6.41 -8.73 1.18
C ILE A 4 6.70 -9.37 2.53
N VAL A 5 7.08 -8.52 3.50
CA VAL A 5 7.40 -8.93 4.86
C VAL A 5 6.41 -8.26 5.81
N LEU A 6 5.79 -9.05 6.67
CA LEU A 6 4.86 -8.57 7.69
C LEU A 6 5.60 -8.42 9.01
N SER A 7 5.40 -7.28 9.66
CA SER A 7 5.96 -6.95 10.97
C SER A 7 4.84 -6.88 12.00
N PHE A 8 5.03 -7.50 13.16
CA PHE A 8 4.04 -7.51 14.22
C PHE A 8 4.19 -6.28 15.12
N LEU A 9 3.26 -5.32 15.02
CA LEU A 9 3.36 -4.07 15.78
C LEU A 9 3.14 -4.22 17.29
N ASN A 10 2.58 -5.36 17.72
CA ASN A 10 2.45 -5.73 19.14
C ASN A 10 3.80 -6.02 19.80
N LEU A 11 4.87 -6.24 19.01
CA LEU A 11 6.21 -6.42 19.54
C LEU A 11 6.88 -5.08 19.88
N PRO A 12 7.79 -5.05 20.86
CA PRO A 12 8.67 -3.90 21.11
C PRO A 12 9.37 -3.42 19.84
N PRO A 13 9.55 -2.10 19.62
CA PRO A 13 10.12 -1.55 18.38
C PRO A 13 11.46 -2.16 17.96
N ASN A 14 12.32 -2.49 18.92
CA ASN A 14 13.63 -3.12 18.69
C ASN A 14 13.56 -4.58 18.23
N LEU A 15 12.38 -5.21 18.22
CA LEU A 15 12.16 -6.59 17.78
C LEU A 15 11.42 -6.69 16.44
N ARG A 16 10.57 -5.71 16.08
CA ARG A 16 9.60 -5.79 14.96
C ARG A 16 10.20 -6.21 13.61
N ASN A 17 11.41 -5.76 13.31
CA ASN A 17 12.08 -5.96 12.02
C ASN A 17 13.24 -6.97 12.10
N LYS A 18 13.36 -7.71 13.21
CA LYS A 18 14.39 -8.76 13.35
C LYS A 18 13.93 -10.01 12.59
N PRO A 19 14.81 -10.73 11.88
CA PRO A 19 14.43 -11.90 11.08
C PRO A 19 13.61 -12.98 11.81
N GLY A 20 13.83 -13.18 13.12
CA GLY A 20 13.08 -14.15 13.93
C GLY A 20 11.69 -13.67 14.39
N TYR A 21 11.33 -12.42 14.11
CA TYR A 21 10.09 -11.76 14.57
C TYR A 21 9.31 -11.10 13.43
N SER A 22 9.70 -11.36 12.19
CA SER A 22 9.01 -10.90 10.99
C SER A 22 8.57 -12.10 10.16
N LEU A 23 7.45 -11.98 9.47
CA LEU A 23 6.91 -13.05 8.62
C LEU A 23 7.19 -12.71 7.16
N LEU A 24 8.01 -13.52 6.49
CA LEU A 24 8.15 -13.47 5.04
C LEU A 24 6.86 -14.03 4.43
N TYR A 25 6.03 -13.17 3.87
CA TYR A 25 4.73 -13.54 3.33
C TYR A 25 4.81 -13.97 1.86
N SER A 26 5.48 -13.17 1.03
CA SER A 26 5.59 -13.45 -0.40
C SER A 26 6.94 -13.02 -0.95
N ILE A 27 7.43 -13.79 -1.93
CA ILE A 27 8.60 -13.44 -2.72
C ILE A 27 8.08 -12.97 -4.09
N ILE A 28 8.52 -11.79 -4.49
CA ILE A 28 8.19 -11.23 -5.80
C ILE A 28 9.35 -11.55 -6.75
N PRO A 29 9.11 -12.42 -7.77
CA PRO A 29 10.17 -12.90 -8.64
C PRO A 29 10.82 -11.76 -9.42
N GLY A 30 12.16 -11.79 -9.50
CA GLY A 30 12.94 -10.94 -10.39
C GLY A 30 13.05 -11.53 -11.81
N PRO A 31 13.93 -11.00 -12.68
CA PRO A 31 14.90 -9.93 -12.43
C PRO A 31 14.32 -8.52 -12.51
N ASN A 32 13.19 -8.35 -13.19
CA ASN A 32 12.58 -7.04 -13.44
C ASN A 32 11.74 -6.56 -12.26
N ALA A 33 11.49 -5.26 -12.21
CA ALA A 33 10.53 -4.70 -11.26
C ALA A 33 9.14 -5.29 -11.54
N PRO A 34 8.38 -5.66 -10.49
CA PRO A 34 7.09 -6.32 -10.68
C PRO A 34 6.07 -5.37 -11.32
N ASN A 35 5.26 -5.93 -12.20
CA ASN A 35 4.09 -5.25 -12.74
C ASN A 35 2.90 -5.34 -11.76
N LEU A 36 1.87 -4.53 -12.01
CA LEU A 36 0.69 -4.43 -11.14
C LEU A 36 -0.07 -5.76 -10.99
N THR A 37 -0.09 -6.60 -12.03
CA THR A 37 -0.73 -7.91 -11.99
C THR A 37 0.01 -8.86 -11.07
N GLN A 38 1.34 -8.88 -11.14
CA GLN A 38 2.19 -9.69 -10.24
C GLN A 38 2.00 -9.26 -8.79
N ILE A 39 2.00 -7.96 -8.52
CA ILE A 39 1.76 -7.42 -7.17
C ILE A 39 0.36 -7.82 -6.67
N SER A 40 -0.67 -7.66 -7.50
CA SER A 40 -2.03 -8.08 -7.16
C SER A 40 -2.11 -9.56 -6.86
N ASN A 41 -1.49 -10.41 -7.68
CA ASN A 41 -1.47 -11.85 -7.45
C ASN A 41 -0.74 -12.23 -6.16
N SER A 42 0.34 -11.53 -5.80
CA SER A 42 1.05 -11.72 -4.53
C SER A 42 0.26 -11.24 -3.32
N LEU A 43 -0.52 -10.16 -3.45
CA LEU A 43 -1.30 -9.57 -2.35
C LEU A 43 -2.65 -10.25 -2.14
N ARG A 44 -3.25 -10.83 -3.19
CA ARG A 44 -4.57 -11.47 -3.11
C ARG A 44 -4.72 -12.46 -1.95
N PRO A 45 -3.83 -13.46 -1.76
CA PRO A 45 -4.00 -14.40 -0.65
C PRO A 45 -3.89 -13.72 0.72
N LEU A 46 -3.06 -12.67 0.85
CA LEU A 46 -2.92 -11.93 2.10
C LEU A 46 -4.23 -11.21 2.42
N VAL A 47 -4.80 -10.56 1.42
CA VAL A 47 -6.06 -9.84 1.55
C VAL A 47 -7.20 -10.81 1.86
N ASP A 48 -7.23 -12.00 1.25
CA ASP A 48 -8.23 -13.03 1.54
C ASP A 48 -8.14 -13.50 3.01
N GLU A 49 -6.94 -13.77 3.51
CA GLU A 49 -6.70 -14.10 4.91
C GLU A 49 -7.14 -12.96 5.84
N LEU A 50 -6.74 -11.72 5.58
CA LEU A 50 -7.12 -10.56 6.38
C LEU A 50 -8.64 -10.31 6.38
N LEU A 51 -9.33 -10.60 5.29
CA LEU A 51 -10.79 -10.53 5.24
C LEU A 51 -11.44 -11.62 6.07
N SER A 52 -10.89 -12.84 6.07
CA SER A 52 -11.35 -13.91 6.96
C SER A 52 -11.10 -13.61 8.45
N LEU A 53 -10.04 -12.84 8.74
CA LEU A 53 -9.65 -12.39 10.08
C LEU A 53 -10.26 -11.02 10.45
N LYS A 54 -11.21 -10.52 9.65
CA LYS A 54 -11.91 -9.27 9.92
C LYS A 54 -12.64 -9.34 11.27
N ASP A 55 -13.25 -10.47 11.53
CA ASP A 55 -13.90 -10.77 12.81
C ASP A 55 -12.90 -11.46 13.75
N ALA A 56 -13.18 -11.37 15.05
CA ALA A 56 -12.27 -11.91 16.05
C ALA A 56 -12.12 -13.43 15.90
N VAL A 57 -10.88 -13.93 15.90
CA VAL A 57 -10.60 -15.36 16.00
C VAL A 57 -10.29 -15.70 17.44
N ARG A 58 -10.98 -16.70 18.00
CA ARG A 58 -10.68 -17.21 19.34
C ARG A 58 -9.54 -18.21 19.26
N ILE A 59 -8.39 -17.88 19.88
CA ILE A 59 -7.22 -18.76 19.99
C ILE A 59 -7.06 -19.22 21.43
N CYS A 60 -7.00 -20.54 21.62
CA CYS A 60 -6.73 -21.17 22.92
C CYS A 60 -5.23 -21.44 23.08
N THR A 61 -4.71 -21.19 24.28
CA THR A 61 -3.31 -21.44 24.65
C THR A 61 -3.26 -22.08 26.03
N SER A 62 -2.09 -22.61 26.44
CA SER A 62 -1.92 -23.20 27.78
C SER A 62 -2.30 -22.21 28.89
N ASP A 63 -1.89 -20.94 28.76
CA ASP A 63 -2.18 -19.90 29.76
C ASP A 63 -3.62 -19.37 29.67
N TYR A 64 -4.29 -19.58 28.54
CA TYR A 64 -5.66 -19.13 28.29
C TYR A 64 -6.52 -20.28 27.71
N PRO A 65 -6.92 -21.26 28.53
CA PRO A 65 -7.66 -22.43 28.08
C PRO A 65 -9.09 -22.11 27.59
N LYS A 66 -9.69 -21.00 28.06
CA LYS A 66 -10.97 -20.46 27.55
C LYS A 66 -10.80 -19.67 26.24
N GLY A 67 -9.57 -19.54 25.76
CA GLY A 67 -9.20 -18.77 24.59
C GLY A 67 -9.22 -17.26 24.80
N ARG A 68 -8.60 -16.57 23.85
CA ARG A 68 -8.65 -15.11 23.69
C ARG A 68 -9.09 -14.78 22.29
N GLU A 69 -9.94 -13.76 22.18
CA GLU A 69 -10.30 -13.18 20.90
C GLU A 69 -9.14 -12.32 20.41
N ILE A 70 -8.73 -12.55 19.17
CA ILE A 70 -7.64 -11.86 18.51
C ILE A 70 -8.19 -11.22 17.25
N TYR A 71 -7.86 -9.95 17.09
CA TYR A 71 -8.18 -9.16 15.91
C TYR A 71 -6.89 -8.91 15.14
N VAL A 72 -6.94 -9.06 13.82
CA VAL A 72 -5.79 -8.82 12.94
C VAL A 72 -6.17 -7.74 11.95
N GLN A 73 -5.36 -6.69 11.86
CA GLN A 73 -5.53 -5.63 10.89
C GLN A 73 -4.20 -5.28 10.26
N LEU A 74 -4.22 -5.04 8.96
CA LEU A 74 -3.07 -4.52 8.24
C LEU A 74 -2.93 -3.02 8.51
N LEU A 75 -1.80 -2.64 9.08
CA LEU A 75 -1.43 -1.26 9.36
C LEU A 75 -0.55 -0.71 8.21
N PRO A 76 -0.12 0.56 8.23
CA PRO A 76 0.50 1.18 7.08
C PRO A 76 1.67 0.38 6.51
N SER A 77 1.66 0.20 5.20
CA SER A 77 2.76 -0.42 4.47
C SER A 77 3.92 0.55 4.41
N VAL A 78 5.14 0.03 4.66
CA VAL A 78 6.37 0.82 4.63
C VAL A 78 7.19 0.43 3.41
N GLY A 79 7.67 1.42 2.66
CA GLY A 79 8.64 1.18 1.60
C GLY A 79 8.84 2.39 0.68
N ASP A 80 9.51 2.14 -0.42
CA ASP A 80 9.93 3.19 -1.35
C ASP A 80 8.73 3.74 -2.14
N LEU A 81 8.82 5.00 -2.57
CA LEU A 81 7.69 5.70 -3.18
C LEU A 81 7.14 4.97 -4.41
N VAL A 82 8.02 4.48 -5.28
CA VAL A 82 7.65 3.79 -6.52
C VAL A 82 6.92 2.48 -6.22
N GLU A 83 7.43 1.69 -5.29
CA GLU A 83 6.87 0.42 -4.85
C GLU A 83 5.51 0.62 -4.18
N MET A 84 5.40 1.62 -3.29
CA MET A 84 4.14 1.95 -2.64
C MET A 84 3.09 2.43 -3.65
N HIS A 85 3.48 3.22 -4.65
CA HIS A 85 2.55 3.60 -5.72
C HIS A 85 2.07 2.40 -6.52
N LYS A 86 2.91 1.37 -6.72
CA LYS A 86 2.44 0.14 -7.37
C LYS A 86 1.53 -0.70 -6.48
N ILE A 87 1.84 -0.85 -5.18
CA ILE A 87 1.06 -1.62 -4.21
C ILE A 87 -0.32 -1.00 -3.99
N PHE A 88 -0.37 0.32 -3.85
CA PHE A 88 -1.61 1.08 -3.66
C PHE A 88 -2.22 1.57 -4.97
N SER A 89 -1.65 1.17 -6.11
CA SER A 89 -2.21 1.42 -7.44
C SER A 89 -2.30 2.90 -7.84
N PHE A 90 -1.42 3.76 -7.32
CA PHE A 90 -1.28 5.16 -7.75
C PHE A 90 -0.50 5.31 -9.08
N GLY A 91 -0.57 6.51 -9.65
CA GLY A 91 0.22 6.95 -10.78
C GLY A 91 1.70 6.99 -10.41
N LEU A 92 2.57 6.60 -11.35
CA LEU A 92 4.02 6.71 -11.17
C LEU A 92 4.50 8.12 -11.53
N HIS A 93 5.82 8.35 -11.48
CA HIS A 93 6.47 9.64 -11.71
C HIS A 93 6.10 10.33 -13.05
N SER A 94 5.74 9.58 -14.09
CA SER A 94 5.39 10.11 -15.41
C SER A 94 3.88 10.35 -15.60
N ALA A 95 3.06 10.04 -14.60
CA ALA A 95 1.62 10.29 -14.67
C ALA A 95 1.31 11.78 -14.46
N SER A 96 0.26 12.28 -15.11
CA SER A 96 -0.21 13.67 -14.87
C SER A 96 -0.56 13.89 -13.40
N GLN A 97 -1.31 12.96 -12.81
CA GLN A 97 -1.54 12.85 -11.37
C GLN A 97 -0.57 11.81 -10.81
N PHE A 98 0.57 12.28 -10.30
CA PHE A 98 1.66 11.42 -9.83
C PHE A 98 1.69 11.28 -8.31
N CYS A 99 1.15 12.24 -7.55
CA CYS A 99 1.25 12.27 -6.10
C CYS A 99 0.09 11.53 -5.43
N ALA A 100 0.38 10.70 -4.43
CA ALA A 100 -0.65 10.01 -3.64
C ALA A 100 -1.30 10.93 -2.57
N TRP A 101 -0.69 12.06 -2.25
CA TRP A 101 -1.08 12.92 -1.12
C TRP A 101 -1.49 14.34 -1.50
N CYS A 102 -1.41 14.75 -2.76
CA CYS A 102 -1.84 16.08 -3.22
C CYS A 102 -2.38 15.99 -4.64
N THR A 103 -3.03 17.05 -5.10
CA THR A 103 -3.65 17.12 -6.43
C THR A 103 -2.76 17.78 -7.49
N ALA A 104 -1.50 18.07 -7.16
CA ALA A 104 -0.57 18.71 -8.07
C ALA A 104 -0.37 17.85 -9.33
N GLU A 105 -0.35 18.52 -10.48
CA GLU A 105 -0.07 17.86 -11.75
C GLU A 105 1.43 17.89 -12.06
N LEU A 106 1.92 16.90 -12.81
CA LEU A 106 3.33 16.85 -13.24
C LEU A 106 3.77 18.12 -13.99
N LYS A 107 2.84 18.80 -14.68
CA LYS A 107 3.11 20.06 -15.39
C LYS A 107 3.28 21.27 -14.46
N ASP A 108 2.89 21.14 -13.20
CA ASP A 108 2.88 22.21 -12.20
C ASP A 108 3.40 21.70 -10.85
N LEU A 109 4.67 21.31 -10.83
CA LEU A 109 5.35 20.79 -9.64
C LEU A 109 5.43 21.81 -8.50
N GLN A 110 5.31 23.11 -8.79
CA GLN A 110 5.35 24.16 -7.77
C GLN A 110 4.08 24.16 -6.90
N ALA A 111 2.99 23.55 -7.37
CA ALA A 111 1.74 23.41 -6.62
C ALA A 111 1.76 22.26 -5.59
N ILE A 112 2.85 21.47 -5.51
CA ILE A 112 2.98 20.41 -4.51
C ILE A 112 2.85 21.03 -3.11
N SER A 113 1.88 20.53 -2.35
CA SER A 113 1.63 20.98 -0.99
C SER A 113 1.22 19.82 -0.11
N ILE A 114 1.74 19.79 1.11
CA ILE A 114 1.35 18.82 2.13
C ILE A 114 0.05 19.31 2.76
N GLY A 115 -0.95 18.43 2.90
CA GLY A 115 -2.20 18.72 3.62
C GLY A 115 -3.36 19.24 2.76
N THR A 116 -3.15 19.53 1.47
CA THR A 116 -4.20 19.83 0.48
C THR A 116 -4.71 18.56 -0.22
N GLY A 117 -4.51 17.42 0.44
CA GLY A 117 -4.48 16.11 -0.20
C GLY A 117 -5.80 15.61 -0.76
N GLN A 118 -5.69 14.71 -1.74
CA GLN A 118 -6.83 13.94 -2.23
C GLN A 118 -7.55 13.30 -1.03
N GLY A 119 -8.87 13.49 -0.93
CA GLY A 119 -9.65 12.92 0.16
C GLY A 119 -9.56 11.39 0.11
N ALA A 120 -9.32 10.74 1.24
CA ALA A 120 -9.17 9.28 1.27
C ALA A 120 -10.40 8.54 0.70
N HIS A 121 -11.60 9.12 0.88
CA HIS A 121 -12.83 8.64 0.28
C HIS A 121 -12.87 8.86 -1.25
N GLU A 122 -12.40 10.01 -1.74
CA GLU A 122 -12.35 10.33 -3.17
C GLU A 122 -11.42 9.38 -3.93
N VAL A 123 -10.26 9.07 -3.33
CA VAL A 123 -9.32 8.06 -3.85
C VAL A 123 -9.99 6.70 -3.98
N ARG A 124 -10.70 6.26 -2.93
CA ARG A 124 -11.46 4.99 -2.91
C ARG A 124 -12.53 4.97 -4.00
N GLU A 125 -13.32 6.04 -4.11
CA GLU A 125 -14.37 6.17 -5.11
C GLU A 125 -13.84 6.19 -6.53
N ALA A 126 -12.73 6.86 -6.79
CA ALA A 126 -12.05 6.85 -8.08
C ALA A 126 -11.59 5.43 -8.44
N ALA A 127 -11.03 4.68 -7.49
CA ALA A 127 -10.61 3.30 -7.69
C ALA A 127 -11.82 2.38 -7.98
N ASN A 128 -12.92 2.52 -7.24
CA ASN A 128 -14.17 1.78 -7.46
C ASN A 128 -14.77 2.08 -8.83
N THR A 129 -14.87 3.36 -9.19
CA THR A 129 -15.42 3.82 -10.47
C THR A 129 -14.61 3.25 -11.63
N ARG A 130 -13.27 3.24 -11.51
CA ARG A 130 -12.40 2.59 -12.49
C ARG A 130 -12.66 1.08 -12.59
N LYS A 131 -12.73 0.37 -11.47
CA LYS A 131 -12.99 -1.07 -11.46
C LYS A 131 -14.31 -1.44 -12.13
N SER A 132 -15.32 -0.58 -11.98
CA SER A 132 -16.66 -0.75 -12.57
C SER A 132 -16.78 -0.19 -14.00
N ALA A 133 -15.71 0.36 -14.56
CA ALA A 133 -15.73 0.91 -15.91
C ALA A 133 -15.97 -0.20 -16.95
N THR A 134 -16.81 0.09 -17.94
CA THR A 134 -17.22 -0.89 -18.95
C THR A 134 -16.33 -0.91 -20.19
N SER A 135 -15.37 0.02 -20.30
CA SER A 135 -14.44 0.10 -21.43
C SER A 135 -13.03 0.51 -20.99
N ILE A 136 -12.04 0.04 -21.74
CA ILE A 136 -10.62 0.40 -21.56
C ILE A 136 -10.44 1.93 -21.68
N SER A 137 -11.14 2.57 -22.63
CA SER A 137 -11.08 4.02 -22.81
C SER A 137 -11.57 4.80 -21.59
N LEU A 138 -12.60 4.30 -20.90
CA LEU A 138 -13.12 4.91 -19.69
C LEU A 138 -12.15 4.71 -18.53
N GLU A 139 -11.58 3.52 -18.38
CA GLU A 139 -10.53 3.27 -17.39
C GLU A 139 -9.31 4.18 -17.55
N GLU A 140 -8.83 4.35 -18.78
CA GLU A 140 -7.70 5.23 -19.10
C GLU A 140 -8.02 6.69 -18.79
N LYS A 141 -9.25 7.14 -19.12
CA LYS A 141 -9.71 8.49 -18.79
C LYS A 141 -9.74 8.72 -17.28
N ILE A 142 -10.29 7.77 -16.51
CA ILE A 142 -10.32 7.86 -15.05
C ILE A 142 -8.90 7.90 -14.50
N GLN A 143 -8.02 7.01 -14.96
CA GLN A 143 -6.62 6.98 -14.54
C GLN A 143 -5.89 8.30 -14.75
N LYS A 144 -6.08 8.89 -15.93
CA LYS A 144 -5.41 10.12 -16.31
C LYS A 144 -5.88 11.29 -15.45
N THR A 145 -7.15 11.26 -15.04
CA THR A 145 -7.80 12.33 -14.28
C THR A 145 -7.58 12.20 -12.77
N SER A 146 -7.65 10.99 -12.21
CA SER A 146 -7.52 10.76 -10.76
C SER A 146 -6.11 10.35 -10.34
N GLY A 147 -5.33 9.74 -11.24
CA GLY A 147 -4.07 9.09 -10.91
C GLY A 147 -4.24 7.72 -10.23
N VAL A 148 -5.45 7.21 -10.05
CA VAL A 148 -5.72 6.05 -9.18
C VAL A 148 -6.22 4.82 -9.97
N ARG A 149 -5.64 3.65 -9.69
CA ARG A 149 -6.08 2.32 -10.14
C ARG A 149 -6.72 1.53 -8.99
N TRP A 150 -7.37 0.42 -9.33
CA TRP A 150 -7.78 -0.57 -8.32
C TRP A 150 -6.57 -1.38 -7.83
N SER A 151 -6.43 -1.57 -6.52
CA SER A 151 -5.51 -2.51 -5.87
C SER A 151 -6.31 -3.57 -5.10
N GLU A 152 -5.73 -4.75 -4.89
CA GLU A 152 -6.29 -5.78 -4.00
C GLU A 152 -6.51 -5.23 -2.58
N LEU A 153 -5.67 -4.29 -2.10
CA LEU A 153 -5.82 -3.66 -0.79
C LEU A 153 -7.12 -2.87 -0.63
N ASN A 154 -7.74 -2.41 -1.73
CA ASN A 154 -9.03 -1.71 -1.67
C ASN A 154 -10.20 -2.62 -1.25
N ARG A 155 -10.00 -3.95 -1.22
CA ARG A 155 -11.00 -4.88 -0.66
C ARG A 155 -11.09 -4.79 0.86
N LEU A 156 -10.07 -4.29 1.54
CA LEU A 156 -10.05 -4.09 3.00
C LEU A 156 -10.79 -2.79 3.34
N PRO A 157 -11.94 -2.81 4.04
CA PRO A 157 -12.76 -1.61 4.24
C PRO A 157 -12.03 -0.47 4.96
N TYR A 158 -11.15 -0.84 5.90
CA TYR A 158 -10.36 0.08 6.73
C TYR A 158 -9.08 0.59 6.04
N CYS A 159 -8.66 0.00 4.91
CA CYS A 159 -7.41 0.38 4.24
C CYS A 159 -7.66 1.52 3.25
N LEU A 160 -7.25 2.74 3.63
CA LEU A 160 -7.36 3.93 2.78
C LEU A 160 -6.00 4.17 2.11
N PRO A 161 -5.88 4.04 0.77
CA PRO A 161 -4.58 3.97 0.10
C PRO A 161 -3.58 5.09 0.42
N ASN A 162 -4.03 6.34 0.47
CA ASN A 162 -3.20 7.50 0.78
C ASN A 162 -2.90 7.68 2.28
N MET A 163 -3.66 7.02 3.16
CA MET A 163 -3.49 7.07 4.62
C MET A 163 -2.73 5.85 5.18
N ASN A 164 -2.62 4.78 4.40
CA ASN A 164 -2.01 3.51 4.79
C ASN A 164 -0.61 3.32 4.17
N VAL A 165 0.04 4.40 3.74
CA VAL A 165 1.43 4.40 3.23
C VAL A 165 2.32 5.18 4.17
N ALA A 166 3.44 4.57 4.55
CA ALA A 166 4.57 5.26 5.15
C ALA A 166 5.80 5.11 4.24
N LEU A 167 6.41 6.23 3.86
CA LEU A 167 7.60 6.19 3.02
C LEU A 167 8.82 5.75 3.82
N GLY A 168 9.55 4.78 3.27
CA GLY A 168 10.83 4.33 3.81
C GLY A 168 11.86 5.45 3.80
N ILE A 169 12.71 5.51 4.84
CA ILE A 169 13.68 6.60 5.00
C ILE A 169 14.89 6.40 4.06
N MET A 170 15.33 5.16 3.84
CA MET A 170 16.58 4.90 3.09
C MET A 170 16.56 5.46 1.67
N HIS A 171 15.75 4.91 0.77
CA HIS A 171 15.85 5.32 -0.64
C HIS A 171 15.14 6.64 -0.94
N ASN A 172 14.15 7.05 -0.14
CA ASN A 172 13.46 8.32 -0.37
C ASN A 172 14.24 9.51 0.22
N TRP A 173 14.68 9.40 1.48
CA TRP A 173 15.31 10.52 2.19
C TRP A 173 16.83 10.49 2.11
N LEU A 174 17.46 9.37 2.49
CA LEU A 174 18.93 9.28 2.56
C LEU A 174 19.56 9.20 1.17
N GLU A 175 19.03 8.35 0.28
CA GLU A 175 19.58 8.17 -1.07
C GLU A 175 18.91 9.07 -2.11
N GLY A 176 17.70 9.58 -1.85
CA GLY A 176 17.02 10.49 -2.77
C GLY A 176 17.41 11.95 -2.51
N ILE A 177 16.92 12.50 -1.41
CA ILE A 177 17.05 13.94 -1.11
C ILE A 177 18.48 14.28 -0.69
N LEU A 178 19.06 13.54 0.27
CA LEU A 178 20.35 13.90 0.84
C LEU A 178 21.54 13.63 -0.08
N GLN A 179 21.43 12.74 -1.08
CA GLN A 179 22.51 12.53 -2.06
C GLN A 179 22.79 13.78 -2.91
N GLU A 180 21.78 14.60 -3.19
CA GLU A 180 21.94 15.81 -4.02
C GLU A 180 22.41 17.03 -3.20
N HIS A 181 22.62 16.88 -1.89
CA HIS A 181 22.92 17.97 -0.95
C HIS A 181 24.31 17.84 -0.28
N PHE A 182 25.14 16.88 -0.72
CA PHE A 182 26.54 16.69 -0.34
C PHE A 182 27.40 16.49 -1.58
#